data_AF-A0A0M9GP17-F1
#
_entry.id   AF-A0A0M9GP17-F1
#
_cell.length_a   1.000
_cell.length_b   1.000
_cell.length_c   1.000
_cell.angle_alpha   90.00
_cell.angle_beta   90.00
_cell.angle_gamma   90.00
#
_symmetry.space_group_name_H-M   'P 1'
#
loop_
_entity.id
_entity.type
_entity.pdbx_description
1 polymer ?
#
loop_
_entity_poly.entity_id
_entity_poly.type
_entity_poly.pdbx_seq_one_letter_code
_entity_poly.pdbx_strand_id
1 'polypeptide(L)' 'MADELLSTKSALGIVADDSLSRDEKETALLQLREEITSQQSDGTLDPGLASRALQDIQVAMARIDE' A
#
# COMPACT_ATOMS: atom_id res chain seq x y z
N MET A 1 5.53 -18.26 -12.25
CA MET A 1 6.33 -17.08 -11.87
C MET A 1 5.35 -15.93 -11.75
N ALA A 2 4.77 -15.76 -10.56
CA ALA A 2 3.67 -14.83 -10.28
C ALA A 2 4.09 -13.85 -9.19
N ASP A 3 5.33 -13.36 -9.29
CA ASP A 3 6.06 -12.68 -8.21
C ASP A 3 6.54 -11.29 -8.63
N GLU A 4 5.88 -10.66 -9.59
CA GLU A 4 6.34 -9.38 -10.16
C GLU A 4 5.29 -8.26 -10.18
N LEU A 5 4.05 -8.52 -9.75
CA LEU A 5 2.98 -7.51 -9.79
C LEU A 5 2.73 -6.77 -8.47
N LEU A 6 3.25 -7.26 -7.34
CA LEU A 6 3.12 -6.59 -6.04
C LEU A 6 4.25 -5.58 -5.77
N SER A 7 5.35 -5.61 -6.54
CA SER A 7 6.56 -4.84 -6.22
C SER A 7 6.51 -3.33 -6.51
N THR A 8 5.47 -2.78 -7.16
CA THR A 8 5.44 -1.33 -7.49
C THR A 8 4.05 -0.68 -7.56
N LYS A 9 3.00 -1.25 -6.96
CA LYS A 9 1.75 -0.48 -6.83
C LYS A 9 1.81 0.37 -5.57
N SER A 10 2.20 1.64 -5.74
CA SER A 10 2.05 2.66 -4.69
C SER A 10 0.60 2.76 -4.23
N ALA A 11 0.38 3.23 -3.00
CA ALA A 11 -0.98 3.39 -2.44
C ALA A 11 -1.92 4.17 -3.37
N LEU A 12 -1.41 5.22 -4.03
CA LEU A 12 -2.18 6.00 -5.01
C LEU A 12 -2.50 5.21 -6.28
N GLY A 13 -1.60 4.34 -6.73
CA GLY A 13 -1.83 3.46 -7.87
C GLY A 13 -2.92 2.42 -7.59
N ILE A 14 -3.06 1.95 -6.36
CA ILE A 14 -4.15 1.04 -5.94
C ILE A 14 -5.49 1.78 -5.98
N VAL A 15 -5.57 2.98 -5.42
CA VAL A 15 -6.81 3.77 -5.40
C VAL A 15 -7.27 4.16 -6.79
N ALA A 16 -6.33 4.55 -7.65
CA ALA A 16 -6.61 4.96 -9.03
C ALA A 16 -6.89 3.79 -9.99
N ASP A 17 -6.80 2.54 -9.52
CA ASP A 17 -7.04 1.37 -10.36
C ASP A 17 -8.54 1.11 -10.53
N ASP A 18 -9.11 1.54 -11.65
CA ASP A 18 -10.53 1.32 -11.96
C ASP A 18 -10.90 -0.16 -12.21
N SER A 19 -9.91 -1.05 -12.35
CA SER A 19 -10.15 -2.50 -12.48
C SER A 19 -10.40 -3.19 -11.13
N LEU A 20 -10.04 -2.54 -10.01
CA LEU A 20 -10.27 -3.06 -8.66
C LEU A 20 -11.56 -2.51 -8.08
N SER A 21 -12.34 -3.38 -7.44
CA SER A 21 -13.45 -2.98 -6.59
C SER A 21 -12.97 -2.27 -5.32
N ARG A 22 -13.88 -1.60 -4.61
CA ARG A 22 -13.59 -0.96 -3.32
C ARG A 22 -12.94 -1.92 -2.33
N ASP A 23 -13.51 -3.09 -2.15
CA ASP A 23 -13.02 -4.11 -1.19
C ASP A 23 -11.63 -4.65 -1.59
N GLU A 24 -11.38 -4.80 -2.89
CA GLU A 24 -10.06 -5.19 -3.41
C GLU A 24 -9.01 -4.11 -3.20
N LYS A 25 -9.37 -2.83 -3.39
CA LYS A 25 -8.48 -1.70 -3.10
C LYS A 25 -8.14 -1.62 -1.62
N GLU A 26 -9.15 -1.79 -0.75
CA GLU A 26 -8.93 -1.82 0.70
C GLU A 26 -8.01 -2.97 1.10
N THR A 27 -8.27 -4.18 0.61
CA THR A 27 -7.45 -5.36 0.88
C THR A 27 -5.99 -5.15 0.42
N ALA A 28 -5.80 -4.62 -0.78
CA ALA A 28 -4.46 -4.35 -1.32
C ALA A 28 -3.71 -3.27 -0.51
N LEU A 29 -4.40 -2.22 -0.05
CA LEU A 29 -3.80 -1.20 0.81
C LEU A 29 -3.42 -1.74 2.20
N LEU A 30 -4.24 -2.63 2.77
CA LEU A 30 -3.93 -3.30 4.04
C LEU A 30 -2.71 -4.20 3.91
N GLN A 31 -2.61 -4.98 2.83
CA GLN A 31 -1.44 -5.81 2.53
C GLN A 31 -0.18 -4.95 2.38
N LEU A 32 -0.25 -3.86 1.61
CA LEU A 32 0.87 -2.93 1.43
C LEU A 32 1.31 -2.31 2.76
N ARG A 33 0.37 -1.99 3.65
CA ARG A 33 0.66 -1.49 5.01
C ARG A 33 1.43 -2.51 5.85
N GLU A 34 1.01 -3.78 5.81
CA GLU A 34 1.68 -4.87 6.53
C GLU A 34 3.10 -5.10 6.00
N GLU A 35 3.29 -5.10 4.68
CA GLU A 35 4.61 -5.20 4.05
C GLU A 35 5.54 -4.08 4.49
N ILE A 36 5.09 -2.82 4.44
CA ILE A 36 5.89 -1.66 4.87
C ILE A 36 6.23 -1.75 6.36
N THR A 37 5.26 -2.14 7.19
CA THR A 37 5.48 -2.29 8.64
C THR A 37 6.50 -3.40 8.93
N SER A 38 6.44 -4.49 8.18
CA SER A 38 7.41 -5.58 8.29
C SER A 38 8.81 -5.12 7.87
N GLN A 39 8.94 -4.45 6.73
CA GLN A 39 10.23 -3.93 6.23
C GLN A 39 10.81 -2.83 7.13
N GLN A 40 9.97 -2.06 7.81
CA GLN A 40 10.43 -1.12 8.82
C GLN A 40 10.96 -1.87 10.05
N SER A 41 10.29 -2.95 10.46
CA SER A 41 10.63 -3.72 11.65
C SER A 41 11.91 -4.56 11.47
N ASP A 42 12.15 -5.07 10.26
CA ASP A 42 13.37 -5.83 9.92
C ASP A 42 14.56 -4.94 9.51
N GLY A 43 14.34 -3.62 9.39
CA GLY A 43 15.35 -2.62 9.06
C GLY A 43 15.68 -2.51 7.57
N THR A 44 14.94 -3.20 6.70
CA THR A 44 15.09 -3.13 5.24
C THR A 44 14.67 -1.77 4.67
N LEU A 45 13.67 -1.13 5.30
CA LEU A 45 13.15 0.17 4.88
C LEU A 45 13.53 1.28 5.87
N ASP A 46 14.02 2.40 5.34
CA ASP A 46 14.31 3.59 6.14
C ASP A 46 13.05 4.06 6.90
N PRO A 47 13.12 4.38 8.21
CA PRO A 47 11.97 4.78 9.00
C PRO A 47 11.23 6.02 8.48
N GLY A 48 11.93 6.97 7.85
CA GLY A 48 11.33 8.16 7.26
C GLY A 48 10.54 7.83 5.99
N LEU A 49 11.07 6.92 5.16
CA LEU A 49 10.37 6.40 3.98
C LEU A 49 9.17 5.54 4.38
N ALA A 50 9.32 4.66 5.38
CA ALA A 50 8.23 3.86 5.92
C ALA A 50 7.08 4.74 6.43
N SER A 51 7.41 5.76 7.23
CA SER A 51 6.42 6.71 7.76
C SER A 51 5.67 7.43 6.64
N ARG A 52 6.38 7.84 5.58
CA ARG A 52 5.75 8.49 4.42
C ARG A 52 4.81 7.53 3.68
N ALA A 53 5.25 6.31 3.43
CA ALA A 53 4.45 5.31 2.73
C ALA A 53 3.19 4.90 3.52
N LEU A 54 3.30 4.75 4.84
CA LEU A 54 2.15 4.52 5.72
C LEU A 54 1.16 5.69 5.69
N GLN A 55 1.65 6.93 5.63
CA GLN A 55 0.80 8.12 5.50
C GLN A 55 0.07 8.15 4.15
N ASP A 56 0.77 7.81 3.06
CA ASP A 56 0.15 7.73 1.73
C ASP A 56 -0.92 6.63 1.68
N ILE A 57 -0.74 5.51 2.39
CA ILE A 57 -1.76 4.46 2.55
C ILE A 57 -2.99 4.98 3.30
N GLN A 58 -2.80 5.70 4.41
CA GLN A 58 -3.94 6.25 5.17
C GLN A 58 -4.77 7.22 4.32
N VAL A 59 -4.11 8.08 3.54
CA VAL A 59 -4.79 8.99 2.61
C VAL A 59 -5.52 8.19 1.51
N ALA A 60 -4.89 7.13 1.01
CA ALA A 60 -5.47 6.26 0.00
C ALA A 60 -6.74 5.54 0.51
N MET A 61 -6.71 5.01 1.74
CA MET A 61 -7.87 4.39 2.38
C MET A 61 -9.02 5.40 2.54
N ALA A 62 -8.73 6.61 3.02
CA ALA A 62 -9.76 7.64 3.18
C ALA A 62 -10.46 7.99 1.86
N ARG A 63 -9.75 7.96 0.73
CA ARG A 63 -10.31 8.22 -0.61
C ARG A 63 -11.22 7.11 -1.13
N ILE A 64 -11.06 5.88 -0.63
CA ILE A 64 -11.94 4.77 -1.00
C ILE A 64 -13.27 4.86 -0.25
N ASP A 65 -13.28 5.54 0.90
CA ASP A 65 -14.46 5.70 1.74
C ASP A 65 -15.40 6.85 1.31
N GLU A 66 -14.88 7.83 0.55
CA GLU A 66 -15.64 8.95 -0.07
C GLU A 66 -16.50 8.51 -1.27
#